data_AF-A0A6I9NWP8-F1
#
_entry.id   AF-A0A6I9NWP8-F1
#
_cell.length_a   1.000
_cell.length_b   1.000
_cell.length_c   1.000
_cell.angle_alpha   90.00
_cell.angle_beta   90.00
_cell.angle_gamma   90.00
#
_symmetry.space_group_name_H-M   'P 1'
#
loop_
_entity.id
_entity.type
_entity.pdbx_description
1 polymer ?
#
loop_
_entity_poly.entity_id
_entity_poly.type
_entity_poly.pdbx_seq_one_letter_code
_entity_poly.pdbx_strand_id
1 'polypeptide(L)'
;MVTLGTILSCVTAGEVKLSDAVSKVLCKHYKQLHLTDNLGKLSHILKTNPFALVVNDAAQNGADGPTCQRQMVVSVVKPIDLLIHITTHKMLDLSSSECSLLDTLSL
;
A
#
# COMPACT_ATOMS: atom_id res chain seq x y z
N MET A 1 1.38 13.44 -2.15
CA MET A 1 1.92 12.69 -1.00
C MET A 1 3.20 13.35 -0.51
N VAL A 2 3.59 13.17 0.75
CA VAL A 2 4.86 13.70 1.29
C VAL A 2 5.63 12.55 1.93
N THR A 3 6.92 12.48 1.70
CA THR A 3 7.81 11.50 2.31
C THR A 3 8.98 12.20 2.98
N LEU A 4 9.65 11.51 3.89
CA LEU A 4 10.89 12.02 4.46
C LEU A 4 11.93 12.32 3.37
N GLY A 5 12.07 11.43 2.38
CA GLY A 5 13.00 11.63 1.26
C GLY A 5 12.70 12.88 0.45
N THR A 6 11.42 13.18 0.18
CA THR A 6 11.03 14.40 -0.55
C THR A 6 11.27 15.66 0.27
N ILE A 7 11.01 15.63 1.59
CA ILE A 7 11.33 16.75 2.48
C ILE A 7 12.84 17.00 2.49
N LEU A 8 13.64 15.96 2.75
CA LEU A 8 15.09 16.07 2.86
C LEU A 8 15.70 16.54 1.54
N SER A 9 15.24 16.02 0.40
CA SER A 9 15.71 16.45 -0.92
C SER A 9 15.46 17.94 -1.15
N CYS A 10 14.25 18.44 -0.88
CA CYS A 10 13.96 19.86 -1.10
C CYS A 10 14.68 20.77 -0.11
N VAL A 11 14.83 20.37 1.16
CA VAL A 11 15.55 21.14 2.18
C VAL A 11 17.05 21.21 1.86
N THR A 12 17.66 20.08 1.50
CA THR A 12 19.10 20.02 1.17
C THR A 12 19.43 20.73 -0.14
N ALA A 13 18.51 20.73 -1.11
CA ALA A 13 18.64 21.52 -2.34
C ALA A 13 18.40 23.02 -2.12
N GLY A 14 17.96 23.45 -0.94
CA GLY A 14 17.63 24.84 -0.64
C GLY A 14 16.34 25.35 -1.30
N GLU A 15 15.53 24.45 -1.87
CA GLU A 15 14.27 24.78 -2.56
C GLU A 15 13.17 25.20 -1.58
N VAL A 16 13.26 24.78 -0.32
CA VAL A 16 12.31 25.10 0.75
C VAL A 16 13.01 25.42 2.07
N LYS A 17 12.40 26.30 2.86
CA LYS A 17 12.81 26.62 4.23
C LYS A 17 12.09 25.71 5.23
N LEU A 18 12.64 25.55 6.43
CA LEU A 18 12.01 24.79 7.51
C LEU A 18 10.66 25.37 7.96
N SER A 19 10.43 26.67 7.72
CA SER A 19 9.17 27.36 8.00
C SER A 19 8.14 27.24 6.86
N ASP A 20 8.52 26.70 5.70
CA ASP A 20 7.61 26.59 4.57
C ASP A 20 6.54 25.52 4.79
N ALA A 21 5.36 25.75 4.21
CA ALA A 21 4.29 24.76 4.27
C ALA A 21 4.68 23.45 3.57
N VAL A 22 4.30 22.32 4.18
CA VAL A 22 4.58 20.97 3.66
C VAL A 22 3.93 20.73 2.29
N SER A 23 2.93 21.52 1.91
CA SER A 23 2.35 21.50 0.56
C SER A 23 3.37 21.85 -0.54
N LYS A 24 4.46 22.57 -0.23
CA LYS A 24 5.53 22.87 -1.19
C LYS A 24 6.40 21.66 -1.56
N VAL A 25 6.40 20.61 -0.73
CA VAL A 25 7.23 19.40 -0.93
C VAL A 25 6.39 18.18 -1.34
N LEU A 26 5.24 18.43 -1.97
CA LEU A 26 4.36 17.36 -2.44
C LEU A 26 5.00 16.57 -3.58
N CYS A 27 5.22 15.28 -3.35
CA CYS A 27 5.44 14.32 -4.41
C CYS A 27 4.12 14.08 -5.15
N LYS A 28 4.13 14.44 -6.45
CA LYS A 28 3.02 14.26 -7.38
C LYS A 28 3.07 12.91 -8.10
N HIS A 29 4.25 12.30 -8.18
CA HIS A 29 4.47 11.02 -8.87
C HIS A 29 4.25 9.85 -7.92
N TYR A 30 2.99 9.61 -7.56
CA TYR A 30 2.59 8.40 -6.86
C TYR A 30 1.59 7.61 -7.69
N LYS A 31 1.55 6.30 -7.45
CA LYS A 31 0.60 5.40 -8.11
C LYS A 31 -0.45 4.94 -7.10
N GLN A 32 -1.69 4.93 -7.56
CA GLN A 32 -2.83 4.44 -6.80
C GLN A 32 -3.22 3.04 -7.27
N LEU A 33 -3.80 2.27 -6.35
CA LEU A 33 -4.36 0.93 -6.56
C LEU A 33 -5.70 0.84 -5.88
N HIS A 34 -6.67 0.18 -6.50
CA HIS A 34 -7.95 -0.11 -5.83
C HIS A 34 -7.80 -1.32 -4.92
N LEU A 35 -8.60 -1.39 -3.86
CA LEU A 35 -8.63 -2.53 -2.96
C LEU A 35 -8.97 -3.86 -3.68
N THR A 36 -9.64 -3.78 -4.83
CA THR A 36 -10.02 -4.92 -5.69
C THR A 36 -8.92 -5.34 -6.67
N ASP A 37 -7.83 -4.56 -6.79
CA ASP A 37 -6.70 -4.90 -7.66
C ASP A 37 -5.90 -6.08 -7.08
N ASN A 38 -5.37 -6.94 -7.96
CA ASN A 38 -4.57 -8.10 -7.54
C ASN A 38 -3.13 -7.73 -7.13
N LEU A 39 -2.50 -8.64 -6.37
CA LEU A 39 -1.10 -8.49 -5.91
C LEU A 39 -0.07 -8.44 -7.04
N GLY A 40 -0.38 -8.99 -8.23
CA GLY A 40 0.47 -8.87 -9.41
C GLY A 40 0.60 -7.42 -9.90
N LYS A 41 -0.51 -6.68 -9.92
CA LYS A 41 -0.53 -5.25 -10.25
C LYS A 41 0.22 -4.43 -9.19
N LEU A 42 -0.01 -4.74 -7.91
CA LEU A 42 0.76 -4.15 -6.80
C LEU A 42 2.26 -4.38 -6.97
N SER A 43 2.67 -5.62 -7.21
CA SER A 43 4.06 -5.99 -7.46
C SER A 43 4.66 -5.20 -8.63
N HIS A 44 3.94 -5.08 -9.75
CA HIS A 44 4.41 -4.33 -10.91
C HIS A 44 4.63 -2.85 -10.60
N ILE A 45 3.73 -2.21 -9.86
CA ILE A 45 3.88 -0.80 -9.46
C ILE A 45 5.11 -0.62 -8.55
N LEU A 46 5.28 -1.50 -7.58
CA LEU A 46 6.38 -1.45 -6.61
C LEU A 46 7.75 -1.74 -7.25
N LYS A 47 7.82 -2.26 -8.48
CA LYS A 47 9.09 -2.39 -9.23
C LYS A 47 9.69 -1.03 -9.60
N THR A 48 8.85 -0.02 -9.85
CA THR A 48 9.29 1.29 -10.37
C THR A 48 8.94 2.45 -9.43
N ASN A 49 8.16 2.21 -8.38
CA ASN A 49 7.74 3.22 -7.42
C ASN A 49 8.04 2.75 -5.99
N PRO A 50 8.52 3.64 -5.10
CA PRO A 50 8.91 3.26 -3.75
C PRO A 50 7.71 2.87 -2.86
N PHE A 51 6.49 3.21 -3.28
CA PHE A 51 5.25 2.90 -2.58
C PHE A 51 4.05 2.95 -3.54
N ALA A 52 2.94 2.36 -3.12
CA ALA A 52 1.64 2.46 -3.77
C ALA A 52 0.57 2.91 -2.75
N LEU A 53 -0.39 3.70 -3.21
CA LEU A 53 -1.51 4.18 -2.39
C LEU A 53 -2.74 3.31 -2.67
N VAL A 54 -3.21 2.56 -1.68
CA VAL A 54 -4.43 1.77 -1.82
C VAL A 54 -5.62 2.65 -1.52
N VAL A 55 -6.58 2.68 -2.45
CA VAL A 55 -7.80 3.48 -2.37
C VAL A 55 -9.02 2.58 -2.46
N ASN A 56 -10.12 3.04 -1.88
CA ASN A 56 -11.42 2.40 -1.99
C ASN A 56 -12.48 3.44 -2.30
N ASP A 57 -13.39 3.10 -3.21
CA ASP A 57 -14.53 3.95 -3.54
C ASP A 57 -15.65 3.63 -2.57
N ALA A 58 -15.82 4.46 -1.55
CA ALA A 58 -16.90 4.32 -0.61
C ALA A 58 -18.11 5.09 -1.13
N ALA A 59 -19.23 4.40 -1.35
CA ALA A 59 -20.52 5.06 -1.55
C ALA A 59 -21.01 5.54 -0.18
N GLN A 60 -21.17 6.86 -0.01
CA GLN A 60 -21.88 7.39 1.15
C GLN A 60 -23.37 7.38 0.84
N ASN A 61 -24.12 6.48 1.48
CA ASN A 61 -25.58 6.52 1.45
C ASN A 61 -26.04 7.71 2.30
N GLY A 62 -26.22 8.86 1.66
CA GLY A 62 -26.97 9.96 2.26
C GLY A 62 -28.44 9.55 2.32
N ALA A 63 -29.09 9.77 3.46
CA ALA A 63 -30.47 9.34 3.67
C ALA A 63 -31.49 9.98 2.70
N ASP A 64 -31.14 11.02 1.94
CA ASP A 64 -32.00 11.63 0.91
C ASP A 64 -31.20 12.51 -0.09
N GLY A 65 -30.19 11.97 -0.77
CA GLY A 65 -29.41 12.74 -1.76
C GLY A 65 -28.61 11.89 -2.75
N PRO A 66 -28.07 12.50 -3.83
CA PRO A 66 -27.27 11.79 -4.83
C PRO A 66 -26.07 11.12 -4.15
N THR A 67 -25.84 9.85 -4.50
CA THR A 67 -24.74 9.04 -3.97
C THR A 67 -23.40 9.71 -4.32
N CYS A 68 -22.79 10.36 -3.33
CA CYS A 68 -21.45 10.90 -3.48
C CYS A 68 -20.45 9.75 -3.36
N GLN A 69 -19.83 9.36 -4.48
CA GLN A 69 -18.69 8.46 -4.45
C GLN A 69 -17.48 9.23 -3.93
N ARG A 70 -16.97 8.82 -2.76
CA ARG A 70 -15.75 9.40 -2.19
C ARG A 70 -14.62 8.39 -2.25
N GLN A 71 -13.58 8.73 -2.99
CA GLN A 71 -12.35 7.95 -3.00
C GLN A 71 -11.63 8.16 -1.67
N MET A 72 -11.47 7.07 -0.90
CA MET A 72 -10.79 7.07 0.38
C MET A 72 -9.45 6.35 0.27
N VAL A 73 -8.41 6.92 0.85
CA VAL A 73 -7.12 6.24 1.00
C VAL A 73 -7.24 5.24 2.16
N VAL A 74 -7.00 3.98 1.86
CA VAL A 74 -7.03 2.87 2.83
C VAL A 74 -5.66 2.66 3.43
N SER A 75 -4.61 2.59 2.61
CA SER A 75 -3.25 2.31 3.08
C SER A 75 -2.16 2.79 2.13
N VAL A 76 -0.93 2.85 2.65
CA VAL A 76 0.28 3.02 1.85
C VAL A 76 1.05 1.72 1.93
N VAL A 77 1.35 1.12 0.78
CA VAL A 77 2.03 -0.17 0.68
C VAL A 77 3.41 0.01 0.07
N LYS A 78 4.41 -0.63 0.66
CA LYS A 78 5.82 -0.63 0.24
C LYS A 78 6.25 -2.05 -0.14
N PRO A 79 7.40 -2.23 -0.82
CA PRO A 79 7.93 -3.54 -1.17
C PRO A 79 8.06 -4.51 0.02
N ILE A 80 8.45 -3.98 1.19
CA ILE A 80 8.59 -4.78 2.42
C ILE A 80 7.26 -5.39 2.86
N ASP A 81 6.13 -4.70 2.67
CA ASP A 81 4.82 -5.19 3.07
C ASP A 81 4.39 -6.38 2.20
N LEU A 82 4.73 -6.34 0.90
CA LEU A 82 4.51 -7.47 -0.01
C LEU A 82 5.42 -8.66 0.33
N LEU A 83 6.68 -8.41 0.68
CA LEU A 83 7.60 -9.46 1.12
C LEU A 83 7.08 -10.16 2.37
N ILE A 84 6.68 -9.37 3.39
CA ILE A 84 6.09 -9.88 4.63
C ILE A 84 4.89 -10.77 4.29
N HIS A 85 3.94 -10.27 3.48
CA HIS A 85 2.76 -11.01 3.07
C HIS A 85 3.08 -12.37 2.41
N ILE A 86 4.05 -12.39 1.48
CA ILE A 86 4.45 -13.65 0.81
C ILE A 86 5.11 -14.61 1.81
N THR A 87 5.98 -14.10 2.69
CA THR A 87 6.69 -14.95 3.66
C THR A 87 5.78 -15.53 4.73
N THR A 88 4.81 -14.75 5.23
CA THR A 88 3.84 -15.24 6.22
C THR A 88 2.85 -16.22 5.62
N HIS A 89 2.38 -16.00 4.37
CA HIS A 89 1.49 -16.94 3.70
C HIS A 89 2.18 -18.28 3.43
N LYS A 90 3.44 -18.26 2.95
CA LYS A 90 4.21 -19.49 2.75
C LYS A 90 4.45 -20.27 4.04
N MET A 91 4.67 -19.60 5.16
CA MET A 91 4.79 -20.28 6.45
C MET A 91 3.47 -20.87 6.95
N LEU A 92 2.34 -20.24 6.62
CA LEU A 92 1.02 -20.78 6.91
C LEU A 92 0.74 -22.05 6.06
N ASP A 93 1.14 -22.05 4.79
CA ASP A 93 1.00 -23.19 3.88
C ASP A 93 1.91 -24.37 4.27
N LEU A 94 3.08 -24.10 4.83
CA LEU A 94 3.98 -25.15 5.35
C LEU A 94 3.42 -25.80 6.63
N SER A 95 2.83 -25.01 7.53
CA SER A 95 2.17 -25.49 8.75
C SER A 95 0.97 -26.40 8.45
N SER A 96 0.17 -26.08 7.41
CA SER A 96 -0.94 -26.94 7.00
C SER A 96 -0.48 -28.21 6.26
N SER A 97 0.67 -28.17 5.58
CA SER A 97 1.24 -29.35 4.90
C SER A 97 1.92 -30.33 5.86
N GLU A 98 2.53 -29.85 6.96
CA GLU A 98 3.10 -30.72 8.00
C GLU A 98 2.00 -31.51 8.75
N CYS A 99 0.78 -30.95 8.87
CA CYS A 99 -0.37 -31.70 9.38
C CYS A 99 -0.78 -32.88 8.49
N SER A 100 -0.50 -32.83 7.17
CA SER A 100 -0.89 -33.90 6.25
C SER A 100 0.05 -35.12 6.30
N LEU A 101 1.27 -34.96 6.81
CA LEU A 101 2.23 -36.07 6.93
C LEU A 101 2.01 -36.91 8.20
N LEU A 102 1.53 -36.31 9.29
CA LEU A 102 1.29 -37.04 10.55
C LEU A 102 0.15 -38.07 10.46
N ASP A 103 -0.83 -37.84 9.56
CA ASP A 103 -1.94 -38.76 9.33
C ASP A 103 -1.55 -40.04 8.56
N THR A 104 -0.39 -40.05 7.88
CA THR A 104 0.07 -41.22 7.10
C THR A 104 0.97 -42.19 7.86
N LEU A 105 1.48 -41.81 9.04
CA LEU A 105 2.30 -42.68 9.90
C LEU A 105 1.51 -43.33 11.05
N SER A 106 0.18 -43.12 11.07
CA SER A 106 -0.72 -43.65 12.11
C SER A 106 -1.56 -44.85 11.65
N LEU A 107 -1.14 -45.59 10.62
CA LEU A 107 -1.88 -46.74 10.07
C LEU A 107 -1.17 -48.08 10.27
#